data_AF-A0A919D532-F1
#
_entry.id   AF-A0A919D532-F1
#
_cell.length_a   1.000
_cell.length_b   1.000
_cell.length_c   1.000
_cell.angle_alpha   90.00
_cell.angle_beta   90.00
_cell.angle_gamma   90.00
#
_symmetry.space_group_name_H-M   'P 1'
#
loop_
_entity.id
_entity.type
_entity.pdbx_description
1 polymer ?
#
loop_
_entity_poly.entity_id
_entity_poly.type
_entity_poly.pdbx_seq_one_letter_code
_entity_poly.pdbx_strand_id
1 'polypeptide(L)'
;MAWVTYHLPGSRWPDGRRGYLDGIVIDAPARGRGHARRIVDELVDWLHGAGIHSVQLHASQGGKPVSEAAGFVTGRYPSMDLITAPPAR
;
A
#
# COMPACT_ATOMS: atom_id res chain seq x y z
N MET A 1 1.58 4.59 -6.93
CA MET A 1 2.83 5.17 -6.38
C MET A 1 3.31 4.30 -5.23
N ALA A 2 4.63 4.28 -4.98
CA ALA A 2 5.22 3.57 -3.84
C ALA A 2 6.32 4.41 -3.19
N TRP A 3 6.46 4.34 -1.87
CA TRP A 3 7.54 5.00 -1.13
C TRP A 3 7.86 4.25 0.18
N VAL A 4 8.97 4.63 0.80
CA VAL A 4 9.39 4.11 2.12
C VAL A 4 8.97 5.09 3.20
N THR A 5 8.30 4.58 4.22
CA THR A 5 7.99 5.30 5.47
C THR A 5 8.91 4.82 6.59
N TYR A 6 9.25 5.73 7.50
CA TYR A 6 10.12 5.47 8.64
C TYR A 6 9.31 5.51 9.94
N HIS A 7 9.47 4.47 10.74
CA HIS A 7 8.78 4.26 12.00
C HIS A 7 9.79 3.84 13.08
N LEU A 8 9.33 3.81 14.33
CA LEU A 8 10.10 3.13 15.37
C LEU A 8 10.27 1.65 15.02
N PRO A 9 11.46 1.06 15.30
CA PRO A 9 11.67 -0.37 15.20
C PRO A 9 10.58 -1.18 15.88
N GLY A 10 10.16 -2.25 15.23
CA GLY A 10 9.19 -3.19 15.77
C GLY A 10 9.53 -4.62 15.38
N SER A 11 8.85 -5.58 15.97
CA SER A 11 9.11 -7.02 15.71
C SER A 11 8.93 -7.44 14.24
N ARG A 12 8.17 -6.69 13.43
CA ARG A 12 7.98 -6.92 11.99
C ARG A 12 8.86 -6.07 11.08
N TRP A 13 9.42 -4.98 11.59
CA TRP A 13 10.30 -4.05 10.86
C TRP A 13 11.40 -3.59 11.81
N PRO A 14 12.44 -4.43 12.00
CA PRO A 14 13.48 -4.18 13.01
C PRO A 14 14.31 -2.92 12.74
N ASP A 15 14.38 -2.50 11.49
CA ASP A 15 15.06 -1.28 11.06
C ASP A 15 14.13 -0.06 10.93
N GLY A 16 12.85 -0.23 11.32
CA GLY A 16 11.84 0.83 11.27
C GLY A 16 11.36 1.20 9.86
N ARG A 17 11.84 0.55 8.79
CA ARG A 17 11.45 0.88 7.42
C ARG A 17 10.23 0.06 6.98
N ARG A 18 9.28 0.73 6.34
CA ARG A 18 8.07 0.10 5.80
C ARG A 18 7.75 0.67 4.42
N GLY A 19 7.25 -0.17 3.52
CA GLY A 19 6.77 0.26 2.21
C GLY A 19 5.33 0.69 2.28
N TYR A 20 4.96 1.67 1.47
CA TYR A 20 3.57 2.10 1.33
C TYR A 20 3.19 2.23 -0.14
N LEU A 21 2.05 1.67 -0.52
CA LEU A 21 1.46 1.78 -1.86
C LEU A 21 0.19 2.62 -1.79
N ASP A 22 0.05 3.55 -2.74
CA ASP A 22 -1.12 4.41 -2.86
C ASP A 22 -1.41 4.81 -4.30
N GLY A 23 -2.62 5.33 -4.53
CA GLY A 23 -3.01 5.98 -5.78
C GLY A 23 -2.99 5.06 -7.00
N ILE A 24 -3.20 3.75 -6.80
CA ILE A 24 -3.28 2.79 -7.91
C ILE A 24 -4.69 2.87 -8.50
N VAL A 25 -4.82 3.52 -9.66
CA VAL A 25 -6.08 3.72 -10.36
C VAL A 25 -5.95 3.17 -11.77
N ILE A 26 -6.92 2.33 -12.17
CA ILE A 26 -7.06 1.87 -13.56
C ILE A 26 -8.34 2.45 -14.14
N ASP A 27 -8.19 3.12 -15.28
CA ASP A 27 -9.30 3.65 -16.07
C ASP A 27 -10.33 2.55 -16.37
N ALA A 28 -11.61 2.89 -16.26
CA ALA A 28 -12.70 1.92 -16.40
C ALA A 28 -12.61 1.05 -17.67
N PRO A 29 -12.27 1.57 -18.87
CA PRO A 29 -12.13 0.76 -20.09
C PRO A 29 -10.97 -0.24 -20.06
N ALA A 30 -9.97 -0.02 -19.22
CA ALA A 30 -8.77 -0.86 -19.11
C ALA A 30 -8.83 -1.89 -17.97
N ARG A 31 -9.93 -1.92 -17.20
CA ARG A 31 -10.11 -2.88 -16.10
C ARG A 31 -10.26 -4.31 -16.61
N GLY A 32 -10.01 -5.28 -15.73
CA GLY A 32 -10.15 -6.71 -16.04
C GLY A 32 -9.02 -7.31 -16.89
N ARG A 33 -8.00 -6.53 -17.24
CA ARG A 33 -6.86 -6.96 -18.07
C ARG A 33 -5.57 -7.26 -17.30
N GLY A 34 -5.63 -7.29 -15.97
CA GLY A 34 -4.47 -7.56 -15.12
C GLY A 34 -3.49 -6.39 -14.94
N HIS A 35 -3.74 -5.20 -15.53
CA HIS A 35 -2.85 -4.04 -15.39
C HIS A 35 -2.60 -3.64 -13.93
N ALA A 36 -3.65 -3.59 -13.11
CA ALA A 36 -3.52 -3.27 -11.68
C ALA A 36 -2.59 -4.25 -10.96
N ARG A 37 -2.75 -5.56 -11.23
CA ARG A 37 -1.95 -6.61 -10.61
C ARG A 37 -0.48 -6.47 -10.97
N ARG A 38 -0.18 -6.23 -12.24
CA ARG A 38 1.19 -6.06 -12.74
C ARG A 38 1.86 -4.82 -12.15
N ILE A 39 1.14 -3.70 -12.06
CA ILE A 39 1.66 -2.49 -11.42
C ILE A 39 1.96 -2.75 -9.94
N VAL A 40 1.05 -3.43 -9.22
CA VAL A 40 1.28 -3.77 -7.81
C VAL A 40 2.50 -4.68 -7.66
N ASP A 41 2.65 -5.71 -8.50
CA ASP A 41 3.84 -6.59 -8.49
C ASP A 41 5.13 -5.80 -8.67
N GLU A 42 5.21 -5.00 -9.74
CA GLU A 42 6.43 -4.25 -10.05
C GLU A 42 6.80 -3.26 -8.93
N LEU A 43 5.80 -2.66 -8.26
CA LEU A 43 6.04 -1.77 -7.12
C LEU A 43 6.47 -2.53 -5.85
N VAL A 44 5.92 -3.72 -5.60
CA VAL A 44 6.30 -4.58 -4.47
C VAL A 44 7.72 -5.11 -4.69
N ASP A 45 8.06 -5.55 -5.90
CA ASP A 45 9.40 -6.01 -6.26
C ASP A 45 10.43 -4.89 -6.11
N TRP A 46 10.08 -3.67 -6.52
CA TRP A 46 10.93 -2.50 -6.31
C TRP A 46 11.19 -2.22 -4.83
N LEU A 47 10.15 -2.25 -3.98
CA LEU A 47 10.30 -2.09 -2.53
C LEU A 47 11.15 -3.22 -1.92
N HIS A 48 10.93 -4.45 -2.36
CA HIS A 48 11.68 -5.60 -1.91
C HIS A 48 13.17 -5.49 -2.26
N GLY A 49 13.50 -5.03 -3.48
CA GLY A 49 14.87 -4.72 -3.90
C GLY A 49 15.55 -3.64 -3.05
N ALA A 50 14.77 -2.74 -2.44
CA ALA A 50 15.25 -1.74 -1.48
C ALA A 50 15.41 -2.29 -0.04
N GLY A 51 15.19 -3.58 0.18
CA GLY A 51 15.27 -4.25 1.49
C GLY A 51 14.03 -4.07 2.36
N ILE A 52 12.89 -3.72 1.76
CA ILE A 52 11.62 -3.57 2.47
C ILE A 52 10.85 -4.89 2.44
N HIS A 53 10.53 -5.41 3.62
CA HIS A 53 9.84 -6.70 3.77
C HIS A 53 8.41 -6.58 4.32
N SER A 54 7.97 -5.35 4.64
CA SER A 54 6.62 -5.06 5.10
C SER A 54 6.05 -3.92 4.28
N VAL A 55 4.94 -4.17 3.57
CA VAL A 55 4.28 -3.19 2.69
C VAL A 55 2.83 -3.01 3.14
N GLN A 56 2.38 -1.76 3.22
CA GLN A 56 1.00 -1.41 3.59
C GLN A 56 0.31 -0.65 2.45
N LEU A 57 -1.01 -0.80 2.34
CA LEU A 57 -1.87 0.01 1.49
C LEU A 57 -3.23 0.20 2.17
N HIS A 58 -4.02 1.15 1.66
CA HIS A 58 -5.45 1.23 1.91
C HIS A 58 -6.19 1.02 0.60
N ALA A 59 -7.00 -0.03 0.55
CA ALA A 59 -7.76 -0.38 -0.66
C ALA A 59 -9.18 0.17 -0.57
N SER A 60 -9.68 0.72 -1.67
CA SER A 60 -11.12 0.91 -1.86
C SER A 60 -11.82 -0.44 -2.00
N GLN A 61 -13.15 -0.47 -1.87
CA GLN A 61 -13.94 -1.70 -2.06
C GLN A 61 -13.66 -2.36 -3.42
N GLY A 62 -13.53 -1.55 -4.49
CA GLY A 62 -13.20 -2.06 -5.83
C GLY A 62 -11.74 -2.46 -6.02
N GLY A 63 -10.81 -1.92 -5.22
CA GLY A 63 -9.38 -2.25 -5.28
C GLY A 63 -9.01 -3.48 -4.45
N LYS A 64 -9.82 -3.83 -3.44
CA LYS A 64 -9.55 -4.93 -2.50
C LYS A 64 -9.22 -6.27 -3.19
N PRO A 65 -9.97 -6.75 -4.21
CA PRO A 65 -9.66 -8.02 -4.86
C PRO A 65 -8.28 -8.06 -5.53
N VAL A 66 -7.80 -6.92 -6.06
CA VAL A 66 -6.47 -6.82 -6.66
C VAL A 66 -5.39 -6.92 -5.60
N SER A 67 -5.56 -6.20 -4.48
CA SER A 67 -4.63 -6.27 -3.36
C SER A 67 -4.55 -7.68 -2.78
N GLU A 68 -5.69 -8.35 -2.59
CA GLU A 68 -5.73 -9.74 -2.12
C GLU A 68 -5.05 -10.70 -3.10
N ALA A 69 -5.28 -10.55 -4.41
CA ALA A 69 -4.59 -11.33 -5.44
C ALA A 69 -3.07 -11.06 -5.50
N ALA A 70 -2.61 -9.94 -4.96
CA ALA A 70 -1.21 -9.58 -4.79
C ALA A 70 -0.61 -10.05 -3.46
N GLY A 71 -1.36 -10.81 -2.65
CA GLY A 71 -0.90 -11.35 -1.38
C GLY A 71 -1.03 -10.38 -0.20
N PHE A 72 -1.66 -9.21 -0.39
CA PHE A 72 -2.01 -8.36 0.75
C PHE A 72 -3.12 -9.03 1.57
N VAL A 73 -2.98 -8.96 2.89
CA VAL A 73 -3.95 -9.46 3.85
C VAL A 73 -4.50 -8.31 4.68
N THR A 74 -5.69 -8.49 5.26
CA THR A 74 -6.24 -7.55 6.23
C THR A 74 -5.23 -7.30 7.35
N GLY A 75 -4.98 -6.02 7.65
CA GLY A 75 -4.07 -5.63 8.72
C GLY A 75 -4.51 -6.20 10.07
N ARG A 76 -3.54 -6.52 10.93
CA ARG A 76 -3.79 -7.02 12.30
C ARG A 76 -4.61 -6.04 13.13
N TYR A 77 -4.42 -4.75 12.87
CA TYR A 77 -5.11 -3.66 13.54
C TYR A 77 -5.84 -2.85 12.48
N PRO A 78 -7.05 -2.35 12.79
CA PRO A 78 -7.75 -1.45 11.90
C PRO A 78 -6.95 -0.15 11.71
N SER A 79 -7.04 0.44 10.53
CA SER A 79 -6.64 1.82 10.31
C SER A 79 -7.75 2.75 10.82
N MET A 80 -7.36 3.90 11.36
CA MET A 80 -8.27 4.94 11.83
C MET A 80 -7.74 6.29 11.38
N ASP A 81 -8.60 7.10 10.79
CA ASP A 81 -8.27 8.44 10.32
C ASP A 81 -9.14 9.47 11.05
N LEU A 82 -8.52 10.55 11.52
CA LEU A 82 -9.20 11.74 12.01
C LEU A 82 -8.92 12.90 11.07
N ILE A 83 -9.96 13.40 10.40
CA ILE A 83 -9.84 14.54 9.50
C ILE A 83 -10.33 15.78 10.25
N THR A 84 -9.43 16.71 10.51
CA THR A 84 -9.77 18.01 11.10
C THR A 84 -9.73 19.10 10.03
N ALA A 85 -10.45 20.19 10.25
CA ALA A 85 -10.27 21.39 9.44
C ALA A 85 -8.82 21.91 9.60
N PRO A 86 -8.22 22.52 8.56
CA PRO A 86 -6.97 23.23 8.73
C PRO A 86 -7.14 24.34 9.78
N PRO A 87 -6.08 24.69 10.53
CA PRO A 87 -6.14 25.83 11.42
C PRO A 87 -6.56 27.08 10.64
N ALA A 88 -7.43 27.89 11.23
CA ALA A 88 -7.70 29.22 10.70
C ALA A 88 -6.38 29.98 10.62
N ARG A 89 -6.13 30.65 9.49
CA ARG A 89 -4.90 31.45 9.28
C ARG A 89 -4.76 32.56 10.31
#